data_AF-A0A658NJN4-F1
#
_entry.id   AF-A0A658NJN4-F1
#
_cell.length_a   1.000
_cell.length_b   1.000
_cell.length_c   1.000
_cell.angle_alpha   90.00
_cell.angle_beta   90.00
_cell.angle_gamma   90.00
#
_symmetry.space_group_name_H-M   'P 1'
#
loop_
_entity.id
_entity.type
_entity.pdbx_description
1 polymer ?
#
loop_
_entity_poly.entity_id
_entity_poly.type
_entity_poly.pdbx_seq_one_letter_code
_entity_poly.pdbx_strand_id
1 'polypeptide(L)'
;LLKQFDVEYGVLVSDVVPGEAAEKAGIKPGDVVQKVGSQEVTSSQELLQAVAKHRPGEDIVLSVIRSQKTVVFTIKAGRRQS
;
A
#
# COMPACT_ATOMS: atom_id res chain seq x y z
N LEU A 1 16.39 -5.69 1.12
CA LEU A 1 15.71 -4.60 1.86
C LEU A 1 14.63 -5.13 2.79
N LEU A 2 13.67 -5.93 2.32
CA LEU A 2 12.57 -6.48 3.14
C LEU A 2 13.00 -7.29 4.38
N LYS A 3 14.14 -8.01 4.31
CA LYS A 3 14.72 -8.72 5.47
C LYS A 3 14.99 -7.83 6.69
N GLN A 4 15.20 -6.53 6.51
CA GLN A 4 15.38 -5.58 7.63
C GLN A 4 14.07 -5.28 8.37
N PHE A 5 12.94 -5.56 7.72
CA PHE A 5 11.60 -5.35 8.26
C PHE A 5 10.96 -6.66 8.77
N ASP A 6 11.72 -7.76 8.77
CA ASP A 6 11.26 -9.12 9.09
C ASP A 6 10.05 -9.56 8.26
N VAL A 7 10.08 -9.24 6.95
CA VAL A 7 9.01 -9.58 6.01
C VAL A 7 9.56 -10.41 4.86
N GLU A 8 8.89 -11.52 4.56
CA GLU A 8 9.25 -12.43 3.47
C GLU A 8 8.85 -11.91 2.08
N TYR A 9 7.73 -11.19 1.99
CA TYR A 9 7.18 -10.66 0.74
C TYR A 9 6.45 -9.33 0.95
N GLY A 10 6.23 -8.61 -0.14
CA GLY A 10 5.48 -7.36 -0.15
C GLY A 10 6.21 -6.25 -0.87
N VAL A 11 5.59 -5.07 -0.88
CA VAL A 11 6.11 -3.88 -1.53
C VAL A 11 6.47 -2.84 -0.48
N LEU A 12 7.75 -2.49 -0.40
CA LEU A 12 8.20 -1.42 0.50
C LEU A 12 7.72 -0.07 -0.01
N VAL A 13 7.07 0.69 0.87
CA VAL A 13 6.80 2.11 0.68
C VAL A 13 8.10 2.86 0.93
N SER A 14 8.74 3.31 -0.15
CA SER A 14 9.95 4.13 -0.09
C SER A 14 9.64 5.60 0.16
N ASP A 15 8.51 6.07 -0.35
CA ASP A 15 8.08 7.46 -0.26
C ASP A 15 6.54 7.55 -0.36
N VAL A 16 5.98 8.66 0.10
CA VAL A 16 4.55 8.95 0.04
C VAL A 16 4.36 10.37 -0.49
N VAL A 17 3.51 10.52 -1.50
CA VAL A 17 3.22 11.83 -2.08
C VAL A 17 2.42 12.68 -1.07
N PRO A 18 2.90 13.89 -0.72
CA PRO A 18 2.19 14.77 0.21
C PRO A 18 0.81 15.18 -0.31
N GLY A 19 -0.18 15.23 0.58
CA GLY A 19 -1.56 15.58 0.30
C GLY A 19 -2.38 14.48 -0.41
N GLU A 20 -1.77 13.34 -0.75
CA GLU A 20 -2.43 12.27 -1.49
C GLU A 20 -3.03 11.18 -0.57
N ALA A 21 -3.72 10.23 -1.19
CA ALA A 21 -4.50 9.18 -0.50
C ALA A 21 -3.70 8.40 0.55
N ALA A 22 -2.46 8.04 0.26
CA ALA A 22 -1.61 7.27 1.16
C ALA A 22 -1.20 8.10 2.40
N GLU A 23 -0.80 9.37 2.22
CA GLU A 23 -0.46 10.24 3.36
C GLU A 23 -1.69 10.51 4.24
N LYS A 24 -2.83 10.83 3.60
CA LYS A 24 -4.10 11.08 4.29
C LYS A 24 -4.59 9.89 5.11
N ALA A 25 -4.27 8.67 4.67
CA ALA A 25 -4.57 7.45 5.41
C ALA A 25 -3.55 7.13 6.51
N GLY A 26 -2.44 7.87 6.57
CA GLY A 26 -1.39 7.67 7.58
C GLY A 26 -0.36 6.58 7.21
N ILE A 27 -0.28 6.20 5.93
CA ILE A 27 0.81 5.35 5.39
C ILE A 27 2.10 6.16 5.42
N LYS A 28 3.21 5.49 5.72
CA LYS A 28 4.52 6.14 5.89
C LYS A 28 5.62 5.37 5.16
N PRO A 29 6.71 6.06 4.78
CA PRO A 29 7.92 5.38 4.36
C PRO A 29 8.37 4.36 5.41
N GLY A 30 8.74 3.16 4.96
CA GLY A 30 9.07 2.03 5.84
C GLY A 30 7.92 1.05 6.08
N ASP A 31 6.70 1.36 5.63
CA ASP A 31 5.62 0.36 5.56
C ASP A 31 5.88 -0.66 4.45
N VAL A 32 5.52 -1.92 4.68
CA VAL A 32 5.57 -2.97 3.66
C VAL A 32 4.15 -3.42 3.32
N VAL A 33 3.65 -3.09 2.14
CA VAL A 33 2.30 -3.49 1.69
C VAL A 33 2.32 -4.96 1.30
N GLN A 34 1.44 -5.76 1.92
CA GLN A 34 1.29 -7.18 1.60
C GLN A 34 -0.01 -7.49 0.86
N LYS A 35 -1.08 -6.72 1.10
CA LYS A 35 -2.38 -6.95 0.46
C LYS A 35 -3.07 -5.66 0.06
N VAL A 36 -3.83 -5.75 -1.02
CA VAL A 36 -4.77 -4.75 -1.52
C VAL A 36 -6.15 -5.40 -1.63
N GLY A 37 -7.07 -5.02 -0.75
CA GLY A 37 -8.33 -5.73 -0.56
C GLY A 37 -8.05 -7.19 -0.17
N SER A 38 -8.53 -8.11 -1.01
CA SER A 38 -8.28 -9.55 -0.86
C SER A 38 -7.06 -10.06 -1.63
N GLN A 39 -6.41 -9.22 -2.46
CA GLN A 39 -5.32 -9.63 -3.32
C GLN A 39 -3.97 -9.46 -2.61
N GLU A 40 -3.19 -10.53 -2.51
CA GLU A 40 -1.78 -10.47 -2.12
C GLU A 40 -0.93 -9.79 -3.20
N VAL A 41 0.02 -8.97 -2.75
CA VAL A 41 0.94 -8.26 -3.63
C VAL A 41 2.37 -8.51 -3.19
N THR A 42 3.19 -8.93 -4.14
CA THR A 42 4.60 -9.28 -3.92
C THR A 42 5.54 -8.39 -4.72
N SER A 43 5.00 -7.62 -5.68
CA SER A 43 5.76 -6.69 -6.52
C SER A 43 5.03 -5.35 -6.70
N SER A 44 5.78 -4.29 -6.97
CA SER A 44 5.22 -2.96 -7.23
C SER A 44 4.24 -2.97 -8.41
N GLN A 45 4.48 -3.82 -9.42
CA GLN A 45 3.58 -3.96 -10.56
C GLN A 45 2.24 -4.57 -10.14
N GLU A 46 2.24 -5.61 -9.30
CA GLU A 46 1.01 -6.19 -8.75
C GLU A 46 0.25 -5.20 -7.88
N LEU A 47 0.95 -4.44 -7.04
CA LEU A 47 0.37 -3.37 -6.23
C LEU A 47 -0.35 -2.34 -7.10
N LEU A 48 0.33 -1.84 -8.13
CA LEU A 48 -0.26 -0.87 -9.07
C LEU A 48 -1.46 -1.44 -9.81
N GLN A 49 -1.39 -2.69 -10.26
CA GLN A 49 -2.51 -3.36 -10.91
C GLN A 49 -3.69 -3.58 -9.96
N ALA A 50 -3.43 -3.99 -8.71
CA ALA A 50 -4.47 -4.22 -7.72
C ALA A 50 -5.20 -2.91 -7.35
N VAL A 51 -4.48 -1.82 -7.19
CA VAL A 51 -5.07 -0.49 -6.98
C VAL A 51 -5.88 -0.05 -8.20
N ALA A 52 -5.35 -0.25 -9.42
CA ALA A 52 -6.01 0.15 -10.67
C ALA A 52 -7.32 -0.61 -10.96
N LYS A 53 -7.58 -1.75 -10.31
CA LYS A 53 -8.86 -2.47 -10.40
C LYS A 53 -10.01 -1.76 -9.68
N HIS A 54 -9.71 -0.84 -8.76
CA HIS A 54 -10.71 -0.12 -7.98
C HIS A 54 -11.11 1.18 -8.69
N ARG A 55 -12.36 1.58 -8.55
CA ARG A 55 -12.86 2.80 -9.18
C ARG A 55 -12.36 4.02 -8.42
N PRO A 56 -12.06 5.15 -9.09
CA PRO A 56 -11.70 6.37 -8.39
C PRO A 56 -12.74 6.76 -7.34
N GLY A 57 -12.29 7.07 -6.12
CA GLY A 57 -13.16 7.39 -4.97
C GLY A 57 -13.67 6.19 -4.16
N GLU A 58 -13.45 4.96 -4.63
CA GLU A 58 -13.71 3.74 -3.87
C GLU A 58 -12.73 3.62 -2.69
N ASP A 59 -13.18 3.00 -1.60
CA ASP A 59 -12.33 2.66 -0.47
C ASP A 59 -11.54 1.38 -0.77
N ILE A 60 -10.22 1.47 -0.68
CA ILE A 60 -9.30 0.35 -0.83
C ILE A 60 -8.71 0.06 0.54
N VAL A 61 -8.85 -1.19 0.99
CA VAL A 61 -8.21 -1.67 2.20
C VAL A 61 -6.79 -2.15 1.87
N LEU A 62 -5.79 -1.65 2.59
CA LEU A 62 -4.40 -2.06 2.47
C LEU A 62 -3.95 -2.72 3.77
N SER A 63 -3.40 -3.92 3.68
CA SER A 63 -2.72 -4.58 4.80
C SER A 63 -1.23 -4.36 4.65
N VAL A 64 -0.63 -3.72 5.65
CA VAL A 64 0.80 -3.39 5.66
C VAL A 64 1.47 -3.92 6.91
N ILE A 65 2.76 -4.21 6.82
CA ILE A 65 3.62 -4.45 7.99
C ILE A 65 4.32 -3.15 8.35
N ARG A 66 4.12 -2.70 9.59
CA ARG A 66 4.84 -1.57 10.20
C ARG A 66 5.43 -2.02 11.52
N SER A 67 6.75 -1.93 11.67
CA SER A 67 7.45 -2.36 12.88
C SER A 67 7.06 -3.79 13.32
N GLN A 68 7.08 -4.73 12.38
CA GLN A 68 6.74 -6.16 12.58
C GLN A 68 5.28 -6.43 12.98
N LYS A 69 4.39 -5.44 12.88
CA LYS A 69 2.96 -5.60 13.14
C LYS A 69 2.16 -5.34 11.88
N THR A 70 1.11 -6.13 11.68
CA THR A 70 0.13 -5.88 10.64
C THR A 70 -0.73 -4.68 11.04
N VAL A 71 -0.75 -3.66 10.20
CA VAL A 71 -1.61 -2.49 10.30
C VAL A 71 -2.47 -2.44 9.05
N VAL A 72 -3.76 -2.14 9.23
CA VAL A 72 -4.70 -2.03 8.12
C VAL A 72 -5.04 -0.56 7.92
N PHE A 73 -4.91 -0.09 6.69
CA PHE A 73 -5.26 1.26 6.27
C PHE A 73 -6.37 1.21 5.23
N THR A 74 -7.32 2.12 5.33
CA THR A 74 -8.30 2.35 4.26
C THR A 74 -7.90 3.62 3.53
N ILE A 75 -7.65 3.52 2.24
CA ILE A 75 -7.31 4.65 1.37
C ILE A 75 -8.42 4.87 0.35
N LYS A 76 -8.58 6.11 -0.11
CA LYS A 76 -9.41 6.39 -1.28
C LYS A 76 -8.61 6.11 -2.55
N ALA A 77 -9.16 5.33 -3.47
CA ALA A 77 -8.59 5.11 -4.78
C ALA A 77 -8.38 6.45 -5.50
N GLY A 78 -7.12 6.86 -5.64
CA GLY A 78 -6.76 8.09 -6.32
C GLY A 78 -7.07 7.99 -7.81
N ARG A 79 -7.45 9.12 -8.41
CA ARG A 79 -7.49 9.22 -9.87
C ARG A 79 -6.03 9.25 -10.35
N ARG A 80 -5.57 8.25 -11.10
CA ARG A 80 -4.27 8.31 -11.76
C ARG A 80 -4.34 9.41 -12.82
N GLN A 81 -3.95 10.64 -12.46
CA GLN A 81 -3.64 11.64 -13.46
C GLN A 81 -2.35 11.18 -14.14
N SER A 82 -2.42 11.02 -15.46
CA SER A 82 -1.29 10.64 -16.31
C SER A 82 -0.46 11.87 -16.62
#